data_AF-A0A1Y3NG71-F1
#
_entry.id   AF-A0A1Y3NG71-F1
#
_cell.length_a   1.000
_cell.length_b   1.000
_cell.length_c   1.000
_cell.angle_alpha   90.00
_cell.angle_beta   90.00
_cell.angle_gamma   90.00
#
_symmetry.space_group_name_H-M   'P 1'
#
loop_
_entity.id
_entity.type
_entity.pdbx_description
1 polymer ?
#
loop_
_entity_poly.entity_id
_entity_poly.type
_entity_poly.pdbx_seq_one_letter_code
_entity_poly.pdbx_strand_id
1 'polypeptide(L)'
;YVDKFNVSFFNDIDNLHKYWNSENNEPLGELLVEFFKYYANDFPYISGVASIRAGNIISKEEKEWTREHQFEINKTNSVKDRYWFCVEDPF
;
A
#
# COMPACT_ATOMS: atom_id res chain seq x y z
N TYR A 1 -10.82 17.51 -6.26
CA TYR A 1 -9.37 17.60 -6.54
C TYR A 1 -8.74 18.59 -5.60
N VAL A 2 -7.61 18.24 -4.99
CA VAL A 2 -6.74 19.13 -4.20
C VAL A 2 -5.32 18.90 -4.71
N ASP A 3 -4.57 19.96 -5.01
CA ASP A 3 -3.20 19.88 -5.55
C ASP A 3 -3.02 18.90 -6.73
N LYS A 4 -4.03 18.84 -7.62
CA LYS A 4 -4.13 17.93 -8.78
C LYS A 4 -4.42 16.45 -8.45
N PHE A 5 -4.60 16.10 -7.19
CA PHE A 5 -4.96 14.76 -6.74
C PHE A 5 -6.47 14.60 -6.60
N ASN A 6 -7.02 13.45 -7.03
CA ASN A 6 -8.43 13.16 -6.84
C ASN A 6 -8.69 12.66 -5.42
N VAL A 7 -9.11 13.57 -4.54
CA VAL A 7 -9.43 13.28 -3.14
C VAL A 7 -10.84 12.72 -2.89
N SER A 8 -11.59 12.37 -3.94
CA SER A 8 -12.94 11.82 -3.77
C SER A 8 -12.88 10.37 -3.29
N PHE A 9 -13.66 10.04 -2.25
CA PHE A 9 -13.89 8.68 -1.79
C PHE A 9 -15.34 8.53 -1.32
N PHE A 10 -15.80 7.30 -1.14
CA PHE A 10 -17.13 7.02 -0.61
C PHE A 10 -17.14 7.33 0.89
N ASN A 11 -17.79 8.43 1.29
CA ASN A 11 -17.76 8.95 2.65
C ASN A 11 -19.01 8.61 3.49
N ASP A 12 -20.04 8.02 2.88
CA ASP A 12 -21.29 7.66 3.54
C ASP A 12 -21.23 6.26 4.14
N ILE A 13 -20.44 6.10 5.21
CA ILE A 13 -20.18 4.81 5.86
C ILE A 13 -21.49 4.14 6.32
N ASP A 14 -22.47 4.93 6.78
CA ASP A 14 -23.76 4.43 7.22
C ASP A 14 -24.51 3.69 6.10
N ASN A 15 -24.35 4.11 4.84
CA ASN A 15 -24.95 3.47 3.67
C ASN A 15 -24.01 2.52 2.92
N LEU A 16 -22.77 2.31 3.39
CA LEU A 16 -21.79 1.44 2.71
C LEU A 16 -22.32 0.03 2.48
N HIS A 17 -23.03 -0.54 3.46
CA HIS A 17 -23.63 -1.88 3.42
C HIS A 17 -24.59 -2.11 2.23
N LYS A 18 -25.08 -1.05 1.59
CA LYS A 18 -25.93 -1.15 0.38
C LYS A 18 -25.11 -1.39 -0.88
N TYR A 19 -23.84 -1.02 -0.87
CA TYR A 19 -22.92 -1.05 -2.03
C TYR A 19 -21.81 -2.07 -1.85
N TRP A 20 -21.36 -2.31 -0.62
CA TRP A 20 -20.28 -3.22 -0.30
C TRP A 20 -20.46 -3.84 1.09
N ASN A 21 -20.21 -5.15 1.19
CA ASN A 21 -20.12 -5.87 2.44
C ASN A 21 -18.88 -6.77 2.40
N SER A 22 -18.22 -6.93 3.53
CA SER A 22 -17.17 -7.93 3.69
C SER A 22 -17.79 -9.32 3.77
N GLU A 23 -17.27 -10.27 3.01
CA GLU A 23 -17.55 -11.70 3.19
C GLU A 23 -16.68 -12.33 4.30
N ASN A 24 -15.67 -11.59 4.78
CA ASN A 24 -14.79 -12.04 5.85
C ASN A 24 -15.54 -12.04 7.19
N ASN A 25 -15.57 -13.22 7.82
CA ASN A 25 -16.18 -13.46 9.14
C ASN A 25 -15.13 -13.96 10.17
N GLU A 26 -13.85 -13.77 9.90
CA GLU A 26 -12.77 -14.19 10.78
C GLU A 26 -12.78 -13.38 12.10
N PRO A 27 -12.50 -14.01 13.24
CA PRO A 27 -12.41 -13.32 14.51
C PRO A 27 -11.21 -12.37 14.53
N LEU A 28 -11.31 -11.28 15.29
CA LEU A 28 -10.25 -10.28 15.43
C LEU A 28 -8.90 -10.89 15.81
N GLY A 29 -8.89 -11.92 16.66
CA GLY A 29 -7.67 -12.61 17.07
C GLY A 29 -6.95 -13.28 15.89
N GLU A 30 -7.69 -13.89 14.96
CA GLU A 30 -7.12 -14.50 13.75
C GLU A 30 -6.62 -13.42 12.80
N LEU A 31 -7.41 -12.37 12.55
CA LEU A 31 -6.99 -11.24 11.71
C LEU A 31 -5.70 -10.57 12.21
N LEU A 32 -5.55 -10.41 13.53
CA LEU A 32 -4.32 -9.85 14.11
C LEU A 32 -3.13 -10.78 13.91
N VAL A 33 -3.31 -12.08 14.12
CA VAL A 33 -2.24 -13.07 13.91
C VAL A 33 -1.83 -13.11 12.43
N GLU A 34 -2.78 -13.14 11.51
CA GLU A 34 -2.53 -13.14 10.07
C GLU A 34 -1.89 -11.83 9.59
N PHE A 35 -2.29 -10.67 10.15
CA PHE A 35 -1.61 -9.40 9.89
C PHE A 35 -0.11 -9.47 10.19
N PHE A 36 0.26 -9.96 11.37
CA PHE A 36 1.67 -10.06 11.74
C PHE A 36 2.40 -11.14 10.94
N LYS A 37 1.77 -12.29 10.66
CA LYS A 37 2.36 -13.33 9.80
C LYS A 37 2.65 -12.81 8.40
N TYR A 38 1.66 -12.13 7.80
CA TYR A 38 1.77 -11.58 6.47
C TYR A 38 2.91 -10.57 6.38
N TYR A 39 2.95 -9.58 7.28
CA TYR A 39 4.04 -8.61 7.27
C TYR A 39 5.38 -9.17 7.78
N ALA A 40 5.41 -10.27 8.53
CA ALA A 40 6.67 -10.90 8.91
C ALA A 40 7.31 -11.68 7.73
N ASN A 41 6.50 -12.32 6.88
CA ASN A 41 7.00 -13.33 5.94
C ASN A 41 6.53 -13.15 4.49
N ASP A 42 5.30 -12.68 4.26
CA ASP A 42 4.64 -12.81 2.96
C ASP A 42 4.62 -11.49 2.17
N PHE A 43 4.66 -10.35 2.86
CA PHE A 43 4.68 -9.05 2.19
C PHE A 43 5.94 -8.94 1.32
N PRO A 44 5.81 -8.63 0.01
CA PRO A 44 6.94 -8.60 -0.91
C PRO A 44 7.76 -7.31 -0.74
N TYR A 45 8.49 -7.17 0.36
CA TYR A 45 9.24 -5.95 0.72
C TYR A 45 10.18 -5.44 -0.38
N ILE A 46 10.77 -6.33 -1.18
CA ILE A 46 11.73 -5.94 -2.22
C ILE A 46 11.02 -5.26 -3.39
N SER A 47 9.89 -5.79 -3.85
CA SER A 47 9.26 -5.42 -5.12
C SER A 47 7.87 -4.80 -4.98
N GLY A 48 7.23 -4.90 -3.81
CA GLY A 48 5.84 -4.50 -3.61
C GLY A 48 5.65 -3.13 -2.97
N VAL A 49 4.51 -2.54 -3.27
CA VAL A 49 3.96 -1.33 -2.65
C VAL A 49 2.53 -1.65 -2.20
N ALA A 50 2.25 -1.43 -0.92
CA ALA A 50 0.87 -1.48 -0.42
C ALA A 50 0.09 -0.27 -0.95
N SER A 51 -0.90 -0.50 -1.81
CA SER A 51 -1.77 0.56 -2.34
C SER A 51 -3.20 0.39 -1.83
N ILE A 52 -3.60 1.28 -0.94
CA ILE A 52 -4.98 1.30 -0.42
C ILE A 52 -5.96 1.74 -1.50
N ARG A 53 -5.56 2.67 -2.38
CA ARG A 53 -6.41 3.15 -3.48
C ARG A 53 -6.71 2.05 -4.50
N ALA A 54 -5.72 1.22 -4.83
CA ALA A 54 -5.91 0.07 -5.71
C ALA A 54 -6.52 -1.15 -5.00
N GLY A 55 -6.44 -1.20 -3.66
CA GLY A 55 -6.92 -2.31 -2.85
C GLY A 55 -6.06 -3.57 -2.95
N ASN A 56 -4.80 -3.44 -3.37
CA ASN A 56 -3.89 -4.56 -3.59
C ASN A 56 -2.42 -4.16 -3.41
N ILE A 57 -1.53 -5.14 -3.60
CA ILE A 57 -0.09 -4.89 -3.73
C ILE A 57 0.21 -4.63 -5.21
N ILE A 58 0.81 -3.48 -5.50
CA ILE A 58 1.31 -3.12 -6.83
C ILE A 58 2.84 -3.20 -6.86
N SER A 59 3.44 -3.20 -8.05
CA SER A 59 4.90 -3.26 -8.16
C SER A 59 5.57 -1.89 -7.92
N LYS A 60 6.78 -1.89 -7.37
CA LYS A 60 7.64 -0.69 -7.29
C LYS A 60 8.07 -0.21 -8.66
N GLU A 61 8.10 -1.08 -9.67
CA GLU A 61 8.42 -0.72 -11.05
C GLU A 61 7.35 0.22 -11.61
N GLU A 62 6.07 -0.11 -11.45
CA GLU A 62 4.93 0.76 -11.84
C GLU A 62 4.97 2.14 -11.17
N LYS A 63 5.63 2.25 -10.02
CA LYS A 63 5.78 3.50 -9.25
C LYS A 63 7.13 4.19 -9.44
N GLU A 64 8.05 3.59 -10.18
CA GLU A 64 9.44 4.04 -10.30
C GLU A 64 10.13 4.16 -8.91
N TRP A 65 9.73 3.31 -7.96
CA TRP A 65 10.24 3.25 -6.59
C TRP A 65 11.31 2.18 -6.39
N THR A 66 11.96 1.77 -7.48
CA THR A 66 13.06 0.82 -7.45
C THR A 66 14.34 1.48 -6.90
N ARG A 67 15.28 0.67 -6.43
CA ARG A 67 16.57 1.19 -5.90
C ARG A 67 17.38 1.84 -7.02
N GLU A 68 17.35 1.24 -8.20
CA GLU A 68 18.04 1.65 -9.41
C GLU A 68 17.60 3.05 -9.83
N HIS A 69 16.29 3.30 -9.89
CA HIS A 69 15.74 4.60 -10.25
C HIS A 69 16.14 5.69 -9.25
N GLN A 70 16.30 5.35 -7.98
CA GLN A 70 16.79 6.30 -6.97
C GLN A 70 18.28 6.59 -7.06
N PHE A 71 19.10 5.61 -7.42
CA PHE A 71 20.52 5.86 -7.68
C PHE A 71 20.69 6.88 -8.82
N GLU A 72 19.90 6.73 -9.88
CA GLU A 72 19.87 7.64 -11.02
C GLU A 72 19.45 9.07 -10.60
N ILE A 73 18.39 9.19 -9.79
CA ILE A 73 17.89 10.50 -9.32
C ILE A 73 18.85 11.17 -8.33
N ASN A 74 19.34 10.43 -7.33
CA ASN A 74 20.06 11.04 -6.21
C ASN A 74 21.54 11.30 -6.52
N LYS A 75 22.13 10.69 -7.58
CA LYS A 75 23.56 10.82 -7.94
C LYS A 75 24.53 10.68 -6.76
N THR A 76 24.13 9.94 -5.72
CA THR A 76 24.91 9.73 -4.50
C THR A 76 25.08 8.25 -4.23
N ASN A 77 26.28 7.83 -3.83
CA ASN A 77 26.58 6.44 -3.50
C ASN A 77 25.93 5.94 -2.19
N SER A 78 25.16 6.76 -1.47
CA SER A 78 24.39 6.29 -0.31
C SER A 78 22.98 5.89 -0.73
N VAL A 79 22.73 4.59 -0.85
CA VAL A 79 21.36 4.07 -0.83
C VAL A 79 20.82 4.31 0.56
N LYS A 80 19.95 5.29 0.74
CA LYS A 80 19.13 5.30 1.94
C LYS A 80 18.11 4.17 1.78
N ASP A 81 17.97 3.30 2.77
CA ASP A 81 16.96 2.22 2.83
C ASP A 81 15.51 2.74 2.96
N ARG A 82 15.17 3.78 2.20
CA ARG A 82 13.87 4.48 2.24
C ARG A 82 12.72 3.66 1.65
N TYR A 83 13.02 2.51 1.06
CA TYR A 83 12.06 1.72 0.27
C TYR A 83 12.04 0.26 0.71
N TRP A 84 12.37 -0.01 1.97
CA TRP A 84 12.18 -1.36 2.52
C TRP A 84 10.69 -1.69 2.59
N PHE A 85 9.90 -0.81 3.19
CA PHE A 85 8.46 -0.92 3.26
C PHE A 85 7.82 0.27 2.56
N CYS A 86 7.11 0.01 1.45
CA CYS A 86 6.52 1.05 0.62
C CYS A 86 5.00 1.02 0.74
N VAL A 87 4.44 2.16 1.11
CA VAL A 87 2.99 2.38 1.20
C VAL A 87 2.67 3.59 0.34
N GLU A 88 1.72 3.41 -0.58
CA GLU A 88 1.24 4.50 -1.44
C GLU A 88 0.25 5.39 -0.68
N ASP A 89 0.42 6.71 -0.78
CA ASP A 89 -0.62 7.64 -0.34
C ASP A 89 -1.88 7.47 -1.21
N PRO A 90 -3.08 7.38 -0.60
CA PRO A 90 -4.32 7.11 -1.31
C PRO A 90 -4.88 8.29 -2.10
N PHE A 91 -4.29 9.50 -2.05
CA PHE A 91 -4.75 10.65 -2.84
C PHE A 91 -3.71 11.20 -3.81
#